data_AF-A0A953QV48-F1
#
_entry.id   AF-A0A953QV48-F1
#
_cell.length_a   1.000
_cell.length_b   1.000
_cell.length_c   1.000
_cell.angle_alpha   90.00
_cell.angle_beta   90.00
_cell.angle_gamma   90.00
#
_symmetry.space_group_name_H-M   'P 1'
#
loop_
_entity.id
_entity.type
_entity.pdbx_description
1 polymer ?
#
loop_
_entity_poly.entity_id
_entity_poly.type
_entity_poly.pdbx_seq_one_letter_code
_entity_poly.pdbx_strand_id
1 'polypeptide(L)'
;MPPTLDELIPELRAAVLAADHARADRLACDYAEAVRQLWETLPEPERAASPLPRATRELLTWARGMTIVQRAIAGEQFAVVQKLTRYKSPPSQDAARSAIQVRA
;
A
#
# COMPACT_ATOMS: atom_id res chain seq x y z
N MET A 1 -18.17 3.08 21.28
CA MET A 1 -17.62 4.45 21.24
C MET A 1 -16.79 4.58 19.98
N PRO A 2 -16.68 5.77 19.35
CA PRO A 2 -15.76 5.96 18.24
C PRO A 2 -14.31 5.72 18.72
N PRO A 3 -13.44 5.12 17.88
CA PRO A 3 -12.06 4.85 18.25
C PRO A 3 -11.29 6.15 18.49
N THR A 4 -10.37 6.12 19.44
CA THR A 4 -9.56 7.30 19.78
C THR A 4 -8.35 7.43 18.84
N LEU A 5 -7.75 8.62 18.78
CA LEU A 5 -6.52 8.81 17.99
C LEU A 5 -5.40 7.86 18.45
N ASP A 6 -5.30 7.62 19.76
CA ASP A 6 -4.28 6.75 20.34
C ASP A 6 -4.43 5.27 19.92
N GLU A 7 -5.66 4.85 19.57
CA GLU A 7 -5.95 3.53 19.01
C GLU A 7 -5.71 3.50 17.49
N LEU A 8 -6.16 4.54 16.78
CA LEU A 8 -6.09 4.60 15.32
C LEU A 8 -4.65 4.72 14.79
N ILE A 9 -3.78 5.45 15.50
CA ILE A 9 -2.38 5.67 15.10
C ILE A 9 -1.60 4.34 14.99
N PRO A 10 -1.52 3.49 16.03
CA PRO A 10 -0.79 2.22 15.94
C PRO A 10 -1.44 1.26 14.96
N GLU A 11 -2.78 1.24 14.86
CA GLU A 11 -3.48 0.39 13.89
C GLU A 11 -3.17 0.78 12.44
N LEU A 12 -3.19 2.08 12.13
CA LEU A 12 -2.84 2.57 10.80
C LEU A 12 -1.40 2.20 10.45
N ARG A 13 -0.47 2.38 11.40
CA ARG A 13 0.94 1.99 11.20
C ARG A 13 1.07 0.49 10.96
N ALA A 14 0.38 -0.34 11.74
CA ALA A 14 0.39 -1.78 11.59
C ALA A 14 -0.16 -2.20 10.21
N ALA A 15 -1.28 -1.63 9.78
CA ALA A 15 -1.88 -1.93 8.47
C ALA A 15 -0.95 -1.53 7.31
N VAL A 16 -0.34 -0.35 7.39
CA VAL A 16 0.65 0.11 6.39
C VAL A 16 1.84 -0.85 6.36
N LEU A 17 2.42 -1.21 7.50
CA LEU A 17 3.58 -2.11 7.55
C LEU A 17 3.26 -3.53 7.05
N ALA A 18 2.03 -4.00 7.28
CA ALA A 18 1.55 -5.28 6.78
C ALA A 18 1.19 -5.28 5.28
N ALA A 19 1.34 -4.13 4.60
CA ALA A 19 0.90 -3.91 3.21
C ALA A 19 -0.60 -4.20 2.99
N ASP A 20 -1.42 -4.13 4.05
CA ASP A 20 -2.87 -4.21 3.96
C ASP A 20 -3.42 -2.83 3.54
N HIS A 21 -3.34 -2.56 2.24
CA HIS A 21 -3.71 -1.26 1.69
C HIS A 21 -5.20 -0.92 1.89
N ALA A 22 -6.07 -1.93 1.88
CA ALA A 22 -7.51 -1.72 2.04
C ALA A 22 -7.87 -1.36 3.49
N ARG A 23 -7.21 -1.99 4.47
CA ARG A 23 -7.35 -1.59 5.88
C ARG A 23 -6.68 -0.25 6.16
N ALA A 24 -5.49 0.00 5.61
CA ALA A 24 -4.79 1.26 5.78
C ALA A 24 -5.59 2.47 5.26
N ASP A 25 -6.25 2.33 4.11
CA ASP A 25 -7.09 3.39 3.54
C ASP A 25 -8.30 3.71 4.43
N ARG A 26 -9.00 2.68 4.92
CA ARG A 26 -10.11 2.85 5.88
C ARG A 26 -9.65 3.53 7.17
N LEU A 27 -8.56 3.04 7.77
CA LEU A 27 -8.01 3.61 8.99
C LEU A 27 -7.52 5.05 8.81
N ALA A 28 -7.02 5.40 7.62
CA ALA A 28 -6.63 6.79 7.32
C ALA A 28 -7.84 7.72 7.27
N CYS A 29 -8.96 7.27 6.69
CA CYS A 29 -10.23 8.00 6.71
C CYS A 29 -10.78 8.16 8.14
N ASP A 30 -10.81 7.06 8.92
CA ASP A 30 -11.28 7.08 10.31
C ASP A 30 -10.40 8.02 11.18
N TYR A 31 -9.08 7.97 10.98
CA TYR A 31 -8.13 8.87 11.66
C TYR A 31 -8.36 10.33 11.29
N ALA A 32 -8.54 10.65 9.99
CA ALA A 32 -8.79 12.02 9.55
C ALA A 32 -10.09 12.58 10.13
N GLU A 33 -11.12 11.76 10.19
CA GLU A 33 -12.41 12.11 10.79
C GLU A 33 -12.31 12.32 12.31
N ALA A 34 -11.59 11.44 13.02
CA ALA A 34 -11.33 11.61 14.45
C ALA A 34 -10.51 12.87 14.74
N VAL A 35 -9.53 13.21 13.90
CA VAL A 35 -8.76 14.47 14.01
C VAL A 35 -9.67 15.68 13.79
N ARG A 36 -10.56 15.63 12.79
CA ARG A 36 -11.53 16.70 12.53
C ARG A 36 -12.44 16.93 13.73
N GLN A 37 -13.03 15.86 14.27
CA GLN A 37 -13.89 15.93 15.45
C GLN A 37 -13.13 16.50 16.64
N LEU A 38 -11.92 16.01 16.93
CA LEU A 38 -11.10 16.56 18.02
C LEU A 38 -10.82 18.05 17.81
N TRP A 39 -10.40 18.44 16.61
CA TRP A 39 -10.10 19.83 16.27
C TRP A 39 -11.31 20.77 16.49
N GLU A 40 -12.51 20.32 16.14
CA GLU A 40 -13.75 21.09 16.34
C GLU A 40 -14.13 21.25 17.81
N THR A 41 -13.72 20.32 18.68
CA THR A 41 -13.97 20.45 20.13
C THR A 41 -12.99 21.37 20.86
N LEU A 42 -11.84 21.69 20.24
CA LEU A 42 -10.80 22.47 20.90
C LEU A 42 -11.11 23.98 20.92
N PRO A 43 -10.95 24.66 22.07
CA PRO A 43 -10.96 26.12 22.14
C PRO A 43 -9.92 26.75 21.22
N GLU A 44 -10.17 27.98 20.78
CA GLU A 44 -9.25 28.73 19.89
C GLU A 44 -7.79 28.82 20.40
N PRO A 45 -7.51 29.13 21.69
CA PRO A 45 -6.12 29.16 22.16
C PRO A 45 -5.45 27.78 22.11
N GLU A 46 -6.19 26.71 22.37
CA GLU A 46 -5.67 25.34 22.30
C GLU A 46 -5.43 24.90 20.86
N ARG A 47 -6.32 25.25 19.93
CA ARG A 47 -6.12 25.04 18.49
C ARG A 47 -4.86 25.73 17.99
N ALA A 48 -4.63 26.98 18.39
CA ALA A 48 -3.46 27.74 17.96
C ALA A 48 -2.13 27.12 18.42
N ALA A 49 -2.12 26.51 19.61
CA ALA A 49 -0.94 25.84 20.18
C ALA A 49 -0.85 24.34 19.80
N SER A 50 -1.87 23.78 19.16
CA SER A 50 -1.99 22.34 18.97
C SER A 50 -0.99 21.79 17.94
N PRO A 51 -0.26 20.70 18.27
CA PRO A 51 0.62 20.03 17.32
C PRO A 51 -0.15 19.15 16.31
N LEU A 52 -1.48 18.98 16.48
CA LEU A 52 -2.29 18.04 15.71
C LEU A 52 -2.11 18.18 14.19
N PRO A 53 -2.19 19.39 13.58
CA PRO A 53 -2.10 19.49 12.12
C PRO A 53 -0.74 19.00 11.57
N ARG A 54 0.34 19.29 12.31
CA ARG A 54 1.68 18.82 11.94
C ARG A 54 1.79 17.31 12.10
N ALA A 55 1.39 16.77 13.25
CA ALA A 55 1.47 15.33 13.52
C ALA A 55 0.61 14.50 12.55
N THR A 56 -0.60 14.97 12.24
CA THR A 56 -1.49 14.37 11.24
C THR A 56 -0.85 14.37 9.85
N ARG A 57 -0.27 15.50 9.43
CA ARG A 57 0.43 15.59 8.14
C ARG A 57 1.61 14.61 8.08
N GLU A 58 2.42 14.54 9.13
CA GLU A 58 3.58 13.64 9.20
C GLU A 58 3.15 12.17 9.08
N LEU A 59 2.14 11.75 9.85
CA LEU A 59 1.64 10.37 9.82
C LEU A 59 1.08 9.98 8.46
N LEU A 60 0.22 10.81 7.87
CA LEU A 60 -0.42 10.52 6.57
C LEU A 60 0.60 10.58 5.43
N THR A 61 1.58 11.47 5.49
CA THR A 61 2.68 11.53 4.51
C THR A 61 3.53 10.27 4.59
N TRP A 62 3.88 9.83 5.79
CA TRP A 62 4.60 8.58 6.00
C TRP A 62 3.82 7.37 5.46
N ALA A 63 2.53 7.27 5.79
CA ALA A 63 1.67 6.16 5.37
C ALA A 63 1.58 6.07 3.83
N ARG A 64 1.42 7.22 3.17
CA ARG A 64 1.44 7.32 1.71
C ARG A 64 2.80 6.92 1.14
N GLY A 65 3.88 7.42 1.70
CA GLY A 65 5.25 7.11 1.26
C GLY A 65 5.54 5.61 1.32
N MET A 66 5.22 4.96 2.44
CA MET A 66 5.37 3.51 2.60
C MET A 66 4.51 2.73 1.61
N THR A 67 3.26 3.14 1.39
CA THR A 67 2.37 2.49 0.42
C THR A 67 2.93 2.57 -1.01
N ILE A 68 3.51 3.71 -1.40
CA ILE A 68 4.15 3.88 -2.71
C ILE A 68 5.34 2.94 -2.85
N VAL A 69 6.22 2.90 -1.84
CA VAL A 69 7.41 2.03 -1.83
C VAL A 69 7.00 0.56 -1.94
N GLN A 70 6.02 0.12 -1.15
CA GLN A 70 5.52 -1.26 -1.18
C GLN A 70 4.93 -1.65 -2.53
N ARG A 71 4.15 -0.75 -3.16
CA ARG A 71 3.61 -0.98 -4.51
C ARG A 71 4.69 -1.05 -5.57
N ALA A 72 5.73 -0.21 -5.48
CA ALA A 72 6.88 -0.27 -6.38
C ALA A 72 7.60 -1.62 -6.27
N ILE A 73 7.89 -2.07 -5.04
CA ILE A 73 8.48 -3.38 -4.78
C ILE A 73 7.61 -4.50 -5.34
N ALA A 74 6.30 -4.50 -5.07
CA ALA A 74 5.39 -5.52 -5.58
C ALA A 74 5.36 -5.56 -7.12
N GLY A 75 5.38 -4.40 -7.78
CA GLY A 75 5.46 -4.28 -9.23
C GLY A 75 6.78 -4.84 -9.80
N GLU A 76 7.91 -4.55 -9.18
CA GLU A 76 9.21 -5.09 -9.55
C GLU A 76 9.27 -6.62 -9.39
N GLN A 77 8.78 -7.14 -8.25
CA GLN A 77 8.70 -8.58 -7.99
C GLN A 77 7.83 -9.29 -9.03
N PHE A 78 6.69 -8.69 -9.38
CA PHE A 78 5.81 -9.23 -10.41
C PHE A 78 6.49 -9.25 -11.79
N ALA A 79 7.21 -8.18 -12.16
CA ALA A 79 7.98 -8.13 -13.40
C ALA A 79 9.09 -9.20 -13.45
N VAL A 80 9.77 -9.46 -12.33
CA VAL A 80 10.77 -10.53 -12.22
C VAL A 80 10.12 -11.90 -12.42
N VAL A 81 9.00 -12.18 -11.75
CA VAL A 81 8.26 -13.45 -11.89
C VAL A 81 7.80 -13.65 -13.33
N GLN A 82 7.22 -12.63 -13.97
CA GLN A 82 6.79 -12.72 -15.38
C GLN A 82 7.96 -13.06 -16.33
N LYS A 83 9.13 -12.44 -16.13
CA LYS A 83 10.32 -12.77 -16.91
C LYS A 83 10.70 -14.24 -16.72
N LEU A 84 10.77 -14.72 -15.47
CA LEU A 84 11.10 -16.11 -15.16
C LEU A 84 10.11 -17.12 -15.75
N THR A 85 8.81 -16.82 -15.77
CA THR A 85 7.78 -17.68 -16.38
C THR A 85 7.96 -17.80 -17.88
N ARG A 86 8.30 -16.70 -18.58
CA ARG A 86 8.56 -16.73 -20.03
C ARG A 86 9.76 -17.60 -20.42
N TYR A 87 10.78 -17.67 -19.57
CA TYR A 87 11.96 -18.51 -19.82
C TYR A 87 11.77 -19.98 -19.43
N LYS A 88 10.72 -20.34 -18.69
CA LYS A 88 10.43 -21.72 -18.27
C LYS A 88 9.47 -22.48 -19.18
N SER A 89 8.82 -21.82 -20.14
CA SER A 89 8.12 -22.53 -21.22
C SER A 89 9.16 -23.08 -22.20
N PRO A 90 9.41 -24.41 -22.26
CA PRO A 90 10.21 -24.94 -23.35
C PRO A 90 9.51 -24.59 -24.68
N PRO A 91 10.25 -24.28 -25.75
CA PRO A 91 9.64 -24.22 -27.07
C PRO A 91 8.93 -25.56 -27.30
N SER A 92 7.62 -25.50 -27.49
CA SER A 92 6.78 -26.65 -27.81
C SER A 92 7.46 -27.45 -28.93
N GLN A 93 7.61 -28.75 -28.70
CA GLN A 93 8.19 -29.74 -29.62
C GLN A 93 7.47 -29.86 -30.98
N ASP A 94 6.52 -28.99 -31.30
CA ASP A 94 5.82 -28.96 -32.58
C ASP A 94 6.69 -28.48 -33.75
N ALA A 95 7.84 -27.84 -33.49
CA ALA A 95 8.80 -27.52 -34.55
C ALA A 95 9.58 -28.76 -35.06
N ALA A 96 9.62 -29.86 -34.29
CA ALA A 96 10.39 -31.05 -34.66
C ALA A 96 9.64 -32.02 -35.58
N ARG A 97 8.30 -31.92 -35.69
CA ARG A 97 7.51 -32.82 -36.56
C ARG A 97 7.42 -32.39 -38.02
N SER A 98 7.68 -31.13 -38.34
CA SER A 98 7.65 -30.66 -39.75
C SER A 98 8.94 -30.95 -40.54
N ALA A 99 10.02 -31.40 -39.88
CA ALA A 99 11.30 -31.65 -40.56
C ALA A 99 11.49 -33.08 -41.09
N ILE A 100 10.56 -34.02 -40.81
CA ILE A 100 10.72 -35.44 -41.17
C ILE A 100 9.96 -35.82 -42.46
N GLN A 101 9.17 -34.91 -43.04
CA GLN A 101 8.53 -35.10 -44.35
C GLN A 101 9.30 -34.45 -45.50
N VAL A 102 10.63 -34.63 -45.57
CA VAL A 102 11.39 -34.38 -46.81
C VAL A 102 12.44 -35.48 -46.97
N ARG A 103 12.01 -36.64 -47.46
CA ARG A 103 12.81 -37.57 -48.28
C ARG A 103 11.89 -38.67 -48.81
N ALA A 104 11.34 -38.42 -49.98
CA ALA A 104 10.92 -39.45 -50.93
C ALA A 104 12.15 -39.94 -51.71
#